data_AF-A0A0H2M7L9-F1
#
_entry.id   AF-A0A0H2M7L9-F1
#
_cell.length_a   1.000
_cell.length_b   1.000
_cell.length_c   1.000
_cell.angle_alpha   90.00
_cell.angle_beta   90.00
_cell.angle_gamma   90.00
#
_symmetry.space_group_name_H-M   'P 1'
#
loop_
_entity.id
_entity.type
_entity.pdbx_description
1 polymer ?
#
loop_
_entity_poly.entity_id
_entity_poly.type
_entity_poly.pdbx_seq_one_letter_code
_entity_poly.pdbx_strand_id
1 'polypeptide(L)'
;MSQQASFGQSFGKLALTTYCGKFLPLEVLQSAAGHYIGTRDTEGPVSRESRECFRSYAAAQRALERGGWSQLAIHRSNWRNHVMNQLLPQEVVDQIMREEQHFTAAPQAFFEAWKRGVEIAGPQWFGDGTREGLNQARSKWDLRPDMLRLNDALGVLSSGERMFLSAMVSFYNAREGGAMLKRCHFHGLSDFDGLDLQRRKVIADLLVNYSGW
;
A
#
# COMPACT_ATOMS: atom_id res chain seq x y z
N MET A 1 -12.69 -30.46 -5.34
CA MET A 1 -13.98 -29.74 -5.34
C MET A 1 -13.67 -28.26 -5.18
N SER A 2 -13.54 -27.55 -6.30
CA SER A 2 -13.24 -26.13 -6.35
C SER A 2 -14.48 -25.34 -5.94
N GLN A 3 -14.39 -24.61 -4.83
CA GLN A 3 -15.42 -23.66 -4.44
C GLN A 3 -15.42 -22.53 -5.48
N GLN A 4 -16.46 -22.50 -6.30
CA GLN A 4 -16.81 -21.32 -7.09
C GLN A 4 -17.15 -20.21 -6.11
N ALA A 5 -16.21 -19.30 -5.86
CA ALA A 5 -16.50 -18.05 -5.19
C ALA A 5 -17.48 -17.27 -6.08
N SER A 6 -18.72 -17.18 -5.63
CA SER A 6 -19.77 -16.34 -6.20
C SER A 6 -19.38 -14.86 -6.02
N PHE A 7 -18.60 -14.32 -6.95
CA PHE A 7 -18.28 -12.89 -7.01
C PHE A 7 -19.49 -12.10 -7.55
N GLY A 8 -20.48 -11.89 -6.68
CA GLY A 8 -21.73 -11.17 -6.99
C GLY A 8 -21.62 -9.64 -6.98
N GLN A 9 -20.42 -9.06 -6.80
CA GLN A 9 -20.20 -7.62 -6.89
C GLN A 9 -19.27 -7.31 -8.07
N SER A 10 -19.74 -6.46 -8.99
CA SER A 10 -18.91 -5.94 -10.08
C SER A 10 -17.82 -5.01 -9.52
N PHE A 11 -16.56 -5.26 -9.86
CA PHE A 11 -15.38 -4.48 -9.44
C PHE A 11 -14.88 -3.58 -10.58
N GLY A 12 -14.07 -2.58 -10.25
CA GLY A 12 -13.47 -1.68 -11.24
C GLY A 12 -12.33 -2.31 -12.03
N LYS A 13 -12.52 -2.46 -13.34
CA LYS A 13 -11.49 -3.03 -14.23
C LYS A 13 -10.30 -2.09 -14.41
N LEU A 14 -10.54 -0.78 -14.46
CA LEU A 14 -9.47 0.21 -14.60
C LEU A 14 -8.71 0.42 -13.30
N ALA A 15 -9.38 0.35 -12.14
CA ALA A 15 -8.70 0.35 -10.85
C ALA A 15 -7.65 -0.76 -10.76
N LEU A 16 -8.05 -1.98 -11.15
CA LEU A 16 -7.18 -3.15 -11.19
C LEU A 16 -6.07 -3.05 -12.25
N THR A 17 -6.42 -2.78 -13.51
CA THR A 17 -5.47 -2.93 -14.63
C THR A 17 -4.66 -1.68 -14.97
N THR A 18 -5.09 -0.50 -14.56
CA THR A 18 -4.52 0.78 -15.04
C THR A 18 -3.98 1.65 -13.93
N TYR A 19 -4.69 1.78 -12.80
CA TYR A 19 -4.39 2.83 -11.83
C TYR A 19 -3.66 2.35 -10.57
N CYS A 20 -4.15 1.30 -9.89
CA CYS A 20 -3.64 0.97 -8.56
C CYS A 20 -3.42 -0.52 -8.28
N GLY A 21 -3.81 -1.44 -9.18
CA GLY A 21 -3.75 -2.88 -8.91
C GLY A 21 -4.85 -3.40 -7.99
N LYS A 22 -5.55 -2.53 -7.27
CA LYS A 22 -6.50 -2.94 -6.23
C LYS A 22 -7.87 -3.34 -6.79
N PHE A 23 -8.49 -4.31 -6.13
CA PHE A 23 -9.91 -4.58 -6.24
C PHE A 23 -10.72 -3.59 -5.45
N LEU A 24 -11.41 -2.72 -6.18
CA LEU A 24 -12.32 -1.78 -5.57
C LEU A 24 -13.72 -2.03 -6.12
N PRO A 25 -14.75 -2.08 -5.25
CA PRO A 25 -16.13 -2.27 -5.68
C PRO A 25 -16.57 -1.11 -6.57
N LEU A 26 -17.39 -1.41 -7.57
CA LEU A 26 -18.04 -0.35 -8.33
C LEU A 26 -19.02 0.41 -7.46
N GLU A 27 -18.94 1.74 -7.50
CA GLU A 27 -19.89 2.63 -6.86
C GLU A 27 -20.19 3.85 -7.75
N VAL A 28 -21.27 4.55 -7.41
CA VAL A 28 -21.62 5.82 -8.04
C VAL A 28 -20.83 6.95 -7.39
N LEU A 29 -20.05 7.65 -8.20
CA LEU A 29 -19.23 8.80 -7.83
C LEU A 29 -19.78 10.08 -8.46
N GLN A 30 -19.40 11.23 -7.88
CA GLN A 30 -19.82 12.55 -8.35
C GLN A 30 -18.62 13.36 -8.86
N SER A 31 -18.85 14.08 -9.95
CA SER A 31 -17.96 15.08 -10.54
C SER A 31 -18.71 16.39 -10.75
N ALA A 32 -18.00 17.46 -11.13
CA ALA A 32 -18.62 18.74 -11.49
C ALA A 32 -19.61 18.62 -12.67
N ALA A 33 -19.44 17.62 -13.54
CA ALA A 33 -20.29 17.41 -14.72
C ALA A 33 -21.50 16.50 -14.48
N GLY A 34 -21.61 15.89 -13.29
CA GLY A 34 -22.64 14.89 -12.96
C GLY A 34 -22.04 13.66 -12.29
N HIS A 35 -22.76 12.54 -12.36
CA HIS A 35 -22.42 11.29 -11.69
C HIS A 35 -21.82 10.29 -12.67
N TYR A 36 -20.98 9.37 -12.20
CA TYR A 36 -20.39 8.31 -13.01
C TYR A 36 -20.21 7.05 -12.16
N ILE A 37 -20.00 5.92 -12.81
CA ILE A 37 -19.67 4.67 -12.12
C ILE A 37 -18.15 4.57 -12.09
N GLY A 38 -17.60 4.32 -10.91
CA GLY A 38 -16.17 4.28 -10.69
C GLY A 38 -15.81 3.48 -9.46
N THR A 39 -14.61 3.72 -8.96
CA THR A 39 -14.13 3.11 -7.71
C THR A 39 -13.50 4.15 -6.80
N ARG A 40 -13.44 3.82 -5.52
CA ARG A 40 -12.89 4.66 -4.46
C ARG A 40 -12.11 3.81 -3.46
N ASP A 41 -11.08 4.39 -2.88
CA ASP A 41 -10.47 3.89 -1.65
C ASP A 41 -10.55 4.95 -0.52
N THR A 42 -9.83 4.72 0.57
CA THR A 42 -9.81 5.62 1.73
C THR A 42 -9.30 7.02 1.41
N GLU A 43 -8.56 7.20 0.32
CA GLU A 43 -7.99 8.49 -0.09
C GLU A 43 -8.87 9.23 -1.10
N GLY A 44 -9.82 8.54 -1.75
CA GLY A 44 -10.79 9.16 -2.64
C GLY A 44 -11.07 8.35 -3.91
N PRO A 45 -11.61 9.00 -4.97
CA PRO A 45 -11.86 8.36 -6.25
C PRO A 45 -10.58 7.81 -6.90
N VAL A 46 -10.60 6.53 -7.26
CA VAL A 46 -9.45 5.80 -7.85
C VAL A 46 -9.58 5.62 -9.35
N SER A 47 -10.78 5.31 -9.84
CA SER A 47 -11.03 5.13 -11.28
C SER A 47 -12.41 5.62 -11.71
N ARG A 48 -12.52 6.03 -12.98
CA ARG A 48 -13.80 6.20 -13.68
C ARG A 48 -14.00 5.02 -14.61
N GLU A 49 -14.96 4.17 -14.29
CA GLU A 49 -15.22 2.92 -15.00
C GLU A 49 -16.26 3.10 -16.11
N SER A 50 -17.27 3.97 -15.93
CA SER A 50 -18.25 4.27 -16.98
C SER A 50 -17.79 5.33 -17.98
N ARG A 51 -18.15 5.12 -19.25
CA ARG A 51 -18.11 6.19 -20.27
C ARG A 51 -19.12 7.29 -19.96
N GLU A 52 -20.30 6.88 -19.52
CA GLU A 52 -21.44 7.73 -19.29
C GLU A 52 -21.21 8.66 -18.09
N CYS A 53 -21.71 9.88 -18.23
CA CYS A 53 -21.91 10.80 -17.12
C CYS A 53 -23.42 11.04 -16.97
N PHE A 54 -23.97 10.67 -15.83
CA PHE A 54 -25.38 10.69 -15.52
C PHE A 54 -25.78 11.99 -14.83
N ARG A 55 -26.95 12.53 -15.19
CA ARG A 55 -27.46 13.78 -14.61
C ARG A 55 -27.84 13.68 -13.13
N SER A 56 -28.03 12.47 -12.59
CA SER A 56 -28.36 12.26 -11.18
C SER A 56 -27.77 10.95 -10.64
N TYR A 57 -27.55 10.91 -9.33
CA TYR A 57 -27.14 9.71 -8.61
C TYR A 57 -28.09 8.53 -8.88
N ALA A 58 -29.39 8.76 -8.80
CA ALA A 58 -30.40 7.72 -9.01
C ALA A 58 -30.36 7.11 -10.42
N ALA A 59 -30.01 7.90 -11.45
CA ALA A 59 -29.83 7.39 -12.80
C ALA A 59 -28.56 6.53 -12.92
N ALA A 60 -27.46 6.99 -12.32
CA ALA A 60 -26.21 6.21 -12.29
C ALA A 60 -26.36 4.90 -11.49
N GLN A 61 -27.06 4.93 -10.35
CA GLN A 61 -27.26 3.75 -9.52
C GLN A 61 -28.11 2.70 -10.23
N ARG A 62 -29.21 3.11 -10.88
CA ARG A 62 -30.00 2.20 -11.72
C ARG A 62 -29.19 1.63 -12.87
N ALA A 63 -28.30 2.43 -13.48
CA ALA A 63 -27.42 1.94 -14.52
C ALA A 63 -26.44 0.89 -13.95
N LEU A 64 -25.81 1.15 -12.80
CA LEU A 64 -24.91 0.21 -12.12
C LEU A 64 -25.60 -1.13 -11.82
N GLU A 65 -26.76 -1.09 -11.18
CA GLU A 65 -27.52 -2.28 -10.78
C GLU A 65 -28.01 -3.11 -11.98
N ARG A 66 -28.40 -2.45 -13.08
CA ARG A 66 -29.01 -3.10 -14.26
C ARG A 66 -28.02 -3.38 -15.38
N GLY A 67 -26.75 -3.01 -15.23
CA GLY A 67 -25.76 -3.08 -16.31
C GLY A 67 -26.01 -2.10 -17.46
N GLY A 68 -26.74 -1.01 -17.23
CA GLY A 68 -27.11 0.02 -18.21
C GLY A 68 -26.01 1.06 -18.46
N TRP A 69 -24.74 0.65 -18.45
CA TRP A 69 -23.57 1.51 -18.66
C TRP A 69 -22.50 0.75 -19.43
N SER A 70 -21.58 1.51 -20.04
CA SER A 70 -20.52 0.95 -20.87
C SER A 70 -19.15 1.17 -20.22
N GLN A 71 -18.34 0.12 -20.19
CA GLN A 71 -16.96 0.20 -19.71
C GLN A 71 -16.19 1.24 -20.53
N LEU A 72 -15.55 2.19 -19.83
CA LEU A 72 -14.61 3.13 -20.40
C LEU A 72 -13.39 2.35 -20.88
N ALA A 73 -13.23 2.32 -22.21
CA ALA A 73 -12.07 1.72 -22.83
C ALA A 73 -10.84 2.60 -22.55
N ILE A 74 -9.73 1.96 -22.20
CA ILE A 74 -8.45 2.66 -22.12
C ILE A 74 -8.09 3.06 -23.55
N HIS A 75 -7.78 4.34 -23.79
CA HIS A 75 -7.17 4.77 -25.05
C HIS A 75 -5.68 4.38 -25.06
N ARG A 76 -5.39 3.07 -25.04
CA ARG A 76 -4.11 2.55 -25.50
C ARG A 76 -4.24 2.39 -27.00
N SER A 77 -3.56 3.25 -27.75
CA SER A 77 -3.34 3.06 -29.18
C SER A 77 -2.96 1.59 -29.45
N ASN A 78 -3.81 0.92 -30.23
CA ASN A 78 -3.79 -0.49 -30.63
C ASN A 78 -4.10 -1.53 -29.55
N TRP A 79 -5.38 -1.90 -29.41
CA TRP A 79 -5.79 -3.31 -29.33
C TRP A 79 -7.15 -3.50 -30.04
N ARG A 80 -7.12 -4.21 -31.18
CA ARG A 80 -8.30 -4.63 -31.94
C ARG A 80 -8.84 -5.94 -31.34
N ASN A 81 -10.17 -5.96 -31.18
CA ASN A 81 -11.08 -7.12 -31.17
C ASN A 81 -10.86 -8.24 -30.13
N HIS A 82 -11.73 -8.31 -29.11
CA HIS A 82 -12.77 -9.35 -29.06
C HIS A 82 -13.84 -9.03 -28.00
N VAL A 83 -15.09 -9.31 -28.33
CA VAL A 83 -16.29 -9.04 -27.54
C VAL A 83 -16.72 -10.31 -26.78
N MET A 84 -16.99 -10.15 -25.48
CA MET A 84 -17.89 -10.93 -24.61
C MET A 84 -17.71 -12.47 -24.46
N ASN A 85 -17.00 -12.86 -23.40
CA ASN A 85 -17.49 -13.80 -22.38
C ASN A 85 -16.69 -13.48 -21.08
N GLN A 86 -17.34 -13.14 -19.97
CA GLN A 86 -16.69 -12.50 -18.81
C GLN A 86 -15.89 -13.51 -17.95
N LEU A 87 -14.81 -14.05 -18.50
CA LEU A 87 -13.69 -14.56 -17.74
C LEU A 87 -12.58 -13.51 -17.84
N LEU A 88 -12.00 -13.11 -16.71
CA LEU A 88 -10.82 -12.26 -16.73
C LEU A 88 -9.72 -12.96 -17.52
N PRO A 89 -8.94 -12.24 -18.35
CA PRO A 89 -7.74 -12.82 -18.96
C PRO A 89 -6.88 -13.50 -17.91
N GLN A 90 -6.28 -14.65 -18.23
CA GLN A 90 -5.49 -15.44 -17.27
C GLN A 90 -4.39 -14.60 -16.60
N GLU A 91 -3.74 -13.71 -17.35
CA GLU A 91 -2.72 -12.79 -16.82
C GLU A 91 -3.26 -11.89 -15.70
N VAL A 92 -4.51 -11.45 -15.83
CA VAL A 92 -5.19 -10.64 -14.81
C VAL A 92 -5.49 -11.50 -13.60
N VAL A 93 -6.00 -12.72 -13.78
CA VAL A 93 -6.22 -13.68 -12.67
C VAL A 93 -4.91 -14.00 -11.94
N ASP A 94 -3.82 -14.19 -12.68
CA ASP A 94 -2.51 -14.47 -12.11
C ASP A 94 -1.98 -13.27 -11.32
N GLN A 95 -2.18 -12.04 -11.81
CA GLN A 95 -1.83 -10.82 -11.09
C GLN A 95 -2.62 -10.71 -9.78
N ILE A 96 -3.93 -10.97 -9.83
CA ILE A 96 -4.83 -10.99 -8.67
C ILE A 96 -4.30 -11.95 -7.60
N MET A 97 -4.03 -13.19 -8.01
CA MET A 97 -3.56 -14.23 -7.11
C MET A 97 -2.20 -13.84 -6.49
N ARG A 98 -1.31 -13.20 -7.25
CA ARG A 98 -0.03 -12.68 -6.73
C ARG A 98 -0.24 -11.57 -5.70
N GLU A 99 -1.14 -10.62 -5.95
CA GLU A 99 -1.42 -9.54 -5.01
C GLU A 99 -2.09 -10.06 -3.72
N GLU A 100 -3.08 -10.96 -3.83
CA GLU A 100 -3.72 -11.59 -2.67
C GLU A 100 -2.71 -12.39 -1.83
N GLN A 101 -1.86 -13.18 -2.48
CA GLN A 101 -0.79 -13.93 -1.80
C GLN A 101 0.19 -12.97 -1.09
N HIS A 102 0.58 -11.89 -1.75
CA HIS A 102 1.46 -10.87 -1.19
C HIS A 102 0.86 -10.25 0.08
N PHE A 103 -0.34 -9.67 0.00
CA PHE A 103 -0.95 -8.98 1.13
C PHE A 103 -1.35 -9.93 2.27
N THR A 104 -1.59 -11.21 1.98
CA THR A 104 -1.77 -12.25 3.01
C THR A 104 -0.48 -12.52 3.78
N ALA A 105 0.68 -12.53 3.09
CA ALA A 105 1.99 -12.76 3.69
C ALA A 105 2.62 -11.48 4.29
N ALA A 106 2.18 -10.30 3.85
CA ALA A 106 2.78 -9.01 4.17
C ALA A 106 2.94 -8.74 5.68
N PRO A 107 1.97 -9.03 6.57
CA PRO A 107 2.16 -8.78 8.01
C PRO A 107 3.35 -9.53 8.62
N GLN A 108 3.56 -10.80 8.24
CA GLN A 108 4.71 -11.57 8.71
C GLN A 108 6.00 -11.07 8.08
N ALA A 109 6.00 -10.83 6.76
CA ALA A 109 7.16 -10.32 6.05
C ALA A 109 7.60 -8.93 6.58
N PHE A 110 6.65 -8.08 6.93
CA PHE A 110 6.90 -6.80 7.60
C PHE A 110 7.57 -7.01 8.95
N PHE A 111 7.07 -7.93 9.78
CA PHE A 111 7.67 -8.21 11.08
C PHE A 111 9.10 -8.73 10.95
N GLU A 112 9.38 -9.64 10.02
CA GLU A 112 10.75 -10.13 9.76
C GLU A 112 11.68 -9.01 9.26
N ALA A 113 11.20 -8.12 8.39
CA ALA A 113 11.93 -6.94 7.96
C ALA A 113 12.19 -5.97 9.13
N TRP A 114 11.18 -5.76 9.98
CA TRP A 114 11.29 -4.94 11.18
C TRP A 114 12.34 -5.49 12.15
N LYS A 115 12.31 -6.79 12.43
CA LYS A 115 13.25 -7.47 13.31
C LYS A 115 14.69 -7.34 12.80
N ARG A 116 14.91 -7.50 11.48
CA ARG A 116 16.22 -7.21 10.84
C ARG A 116 16.61 -5.75 10.96
N GLY A 117 15.65 -4.83 10.83
CA GLY A 117 15.90 -3.39 11.04
C GLY A 117 16.37 -3.08 12.45
N VAL A 118 15.71 -3.65 13.47
CA VAL A 118 16.09 -3.50 14.88
C VAL A 118 17.48 -4.08 15.15
N GLU A 119 17.81 -5.24 14.56
CA GLU A 119 19.13 -5.86 14.63
C GLU A 119 20.24 -4.91 14.11
N ILE A 120 20.01 -4.24 12.97
CA ILE A 120 20.97 -3.29 12.37
C ILE A 120 21.04 -1.97 13.13
N ALA A 121 19.89 -1.44 13.57
CA ALA A 121 19.82 -0.16 14.27
C ALA A 121 20.34 -0.25 15.71
N GLY A 122 20.21 -1.42 16.32
CA GLY A 122 20.55 -1.69 17.71
C GLY A 122 19.28 -1.92 18.55
N PRO A 123 19.21 -3.05 19.31
CA PRO A 123 18.04 -3.37 20.11
C PRO A 123 17.77 -2.36 21.23
N GLN A 124 18.76 -1.58 21.66
CA GLN A 124 18.62 -0.58 22.73
C GLN A 124 17.57 0.51 22.44
N TRP A 125 17.20 0.69 21.18
CA TRP A 125 16.22 1.67 20.73
C TRP A 125 14.79 1.13 20.63
N PHE A 126 14.57 -0.16 20.88
CA PHE A 126 13.29 -0.83 20.64
C PHE A 126 12.92 -1.77 21.77
N GLY A 127 11.62 -1.97 21.99
CA GLY A 127 11.11 -2.91 22.98
C GLY A 127 11.63 -2.61 24.39
N ASP A 128 12.20 -3.62 25.05
CA ASP A 128 12.83 -3.48 26.36
C ASP A 128 14.29 -2.98 26.30
N GLY A 129 14.85 -2.83 25.09
CA GLY A 129 16.22 -2.40 24.87
C GLY A 129 17.27 -3.53 24.86
N THR A 130 16.85 -4.81 24.92
CA THR A 130 17.76 -5.94 25.12
C THR A 130 17.89 -6.85 23.91
N ARG A 131 19.00 -7.58 23.84
CA ARG A 131 19.23 -8.59 22.78
C ARG A 131 18.27 -9.77 22.93
N GLU A 132 18.00 -10.16 24.17
CA GLU A 132 17.07 -11.22 24.52
C GLU A 132 15.65 -10.87 24.09
N GLY A 133 15.20 -9.64 24.37
CA GLY A 133 13.92 -9.10 23.92
C GLY A 133 13.77 -9.13 22.39
N LEU A 134 14.83 -8.73 21.66
CA LEU A 134 14.88 -8.87 20.21
C LEU A 134 14.71 -10.33 19.76
N ASN A 135 15.46 -11.26 20.34
CA ASN A 135 15.41 -12.66 19.96
C ASN A 135 14.02 -13.27 20.21
N GLN A 136 13.40 -12.94 21.34
CA GLN A 136 12.13 -13.50 21.80
C GLN A 136 10.89 -12.81 21.21
N ALA A 137 11.03 -11.64 20.61
CA ALA A 137 9.94 -10.91 19.98
C ALA A 137 9.14 -11.79 19.02
N ARG A 138 7.81 -11.77 19.16
CA ARG A 138 6.83 -12.53 18.36
C ARG A 138 6.00 -11.63 17.46
N SER A 139 6.03 -10.32 17.68
CA SER A 139 5.32 -9.34 16.87
C SER A 139 6.06 -8.01 16.83
N LYS A 140 5.71 -7.17 15.85
CA LYS A 140 6.22 -5.79 15.74
C LYS A 140 5.93 -4.96 17.01
N TRP A 141 4.90 -5.31 17.78
CA TRP A 141 4.53 -4.64 19.02
C TRP A 141 5.49 -4.90 20.19
N ASP A 142 6.25 -5.99 20.15
CA ASP A 142 7.30 -6.29 21.14
C ASP A 142 8.54 -5.42 20.89
N LEU A 143 8.66 -4.88 19.68
CA LEU A 143 9.79 -4.09 19.19
C LEU A 143 9.37 -2.67 18.79
N ARG A 144 8.45 -2.07 19.56
CA ARG A 144 8.08 -0.66 19.36
C ARG A 144 9.31 0.24 19.63
N PRO A 145 9.51 1.32 18.88
CA PRO A 145 10.58 2.28 19.16
C PRO A 145 10.40 2.93 20.53
N ASP A 146 11.48 3.03 21.31
CA ASP A 146 11.53 3.85 22.52
C ASP A 146 11.83 5.31 22.13
N MET A 147 10.75 6.08 21.90
CA MET A 147 10.83 7.46 21.44
C MET A 147 11.56 8.39 22.43
N LEU A 148 11.58 8.06 23.72
CA LEU A 148 12.23 8.87 24.74
C LEU A 148 13.75 8.72 24.61
N ARG A 149 14.25 7.49 24.58
CA ARG A 149 15.68 7.20 24.36
C ARG A 149 16.16 7.66 22.99
N LEU A 150 15.34 7.49 21.95
CA LEU A 150 15.70 7.87 20.58
C LEU A 150 15.94 9.38 20.44
N ASN A 151 15.06 10.22 21.00
CA ASN A 151 15.19 11.67 20.87
C ASN A 151 16.49 12.19 21.49
N ASP A 152 16.92 11.64 22.61
CA ASP A 152 18.16 12.04 23.30
C ASP A 152 19.41 11.55 22.55
N ALA A 153 19.32 10.42 21.85
CA ALA A 153 20.47 9.77 21.22
C ALA A 153 20.81 10.27 19.81
N LEU A 154 19.88 10.92 19.11
CA LEU A 154 20.09 11.37 17.74
C LEU A 154 21.37 12.22 17.58
N GLY A 155 21.72 13.05 18.58
CA GLY A 155 22.91 13.90 18.50
C GLY A 155 24.26 13.16 18.42
N VAL A 156 24.30 11.90 18.84
CA VAL A 156 25.54 11.09 18.95
C VAL A 156 25.70 10.12 17.78
N LEU A 157 24.62 9.83 17.06
CA LEU A 157 24.58 8.88 15.95
C LEU A 157 25.14 9.48 14.66
N SER A 158 25.77 8.64 13.84
CA SER A 158 26.19 9.03 12.49
C SER A 158 24.99 9.46 11.63
N SER A 159 25.24 10.20 10.55
CA SER A 159 24.18 10.64 9.63
C SER A 159 23.38 9.46 9.08
N GLY A 160 24.05 8.38 8.67
CA GLY A 160 23.40 7.17 8.15
C GLY A 160 22.57 6.43 9.20
N GLU A 161 23.06 6.30 10.44
CA GLU A 161 22.30 5.67 11.53
C GLU A 161 21.05 6.48 11.88
N ARG A 162 21.19 7.81 12.01
CA ARG A 162 20.04 8.69 12.26
C ARG A 162 19.00 8.59 11.16
N MET A 163 19.42 8.62 9.91
CA MET A 163 18.51 8.55 8.76
C MET A 163 17.77 7.20 8.75
N PHE A 164 18.49 6.10 8.97
CA PHE A 164 17.90 4.77 9.03
C PHE A 164 16.90 4.62 10.18
N LEU A 165 17.27 5.03 11.40
CA LEU A 165 16.37 5.02 12.55
C LEU A 165 15.14 5.89 12.34
N SER A 166 15.32 7.09 11.77
CA SER A 166 14.20 8.00 11.48
C SER A 166 13.25 7.42 10.43
N ALA A 167 13.77 6.73 9.42
CA ALA A 167 12.96 5.99 8.45
C ALA A 167 12.18 4.85 9.10
N MET A 168 12.81 4.06 9.98
CA MET A 168 12.12 3.03 10.75
C MET A 168 10.99 3.60 11.61
N VAL A 169 11.26 4.66 12.39
CA VAL A 169 10.23 5.31 13.22
C VAL A 169 9.08 5.84 12.36
N SER A 170 9.32 6.23 11.11
CA SER A 170 8.24 6.72 10.22
C SER A 170 7.20 5.64 9.88
N PHE A 171 7.57 4.35 9.88
CA PHE A 171 6.61 3.25 9.73
C PHE A 171 5.79 3.01 11.01
N TYR A 172 6.36 3.28 12.18
CA TYR A 172 5.69 3.21 13.48
C TYR A 172 4.74 4.40 13.71
N ASN A 173 5.26 5.61 13.47
CA ASN A 173 4.57 6.87 13.64
C ASN A 173 5.09 7.87 12.61
N ALA A 174 4.29 8.09 11.55
CA ALA A 174 4.66 8.96 10.44
C ALA A 174 4.95 10.41 10.86
N ARG A 175 4.31 10.91 11.94
CA ARG A 175 4.51 12.27 12.42
C ARG A 175 5.87 12.42 13.10
N GLU A 176 6.17 11.56 14.06
CA GLU A 176 7.43 11.61 14.82
C GLU A 176 8.63 11.24 13.92
N GLY A 177 8.51 10.16 13.14
CA GLY A 177 9.55 9.77 12.19
C GLY A 177 9.80 10.83 11.12
N GLY A 178 8.73 11.47 10.62
CA GLY A 178 8.84 12.60 9.68
C GLY A 178 9.54 13.81 10.30
N ALA A 179 9.32 14.10 11.59
CA ALA A 179 10.05 15.15 12.30
C ALA A 179 11.54 14.80 12.49
N MET A 180 11.85 13.54 12.80
CA MET A 180 13.23 13.06 12.92
C MET A 180 13.97 13.12 11.57
N LEU A 181 13.32 12.69 10.48
CA LEU A 181 13.88 12.78 9.12
C LEU A 181 14.21 14.24 8.73
N LYS A 182 13.32 15.19 9.03
CA LYS A 182 13.59 16.63 8.80
C LYS A 182 14.83 17.13 9.56
N ARG A 183 15.03 16.68 10.80
CA ARG A 183 16.24 17.00 11.59
C ARG A 183 17.51 16.38 11.01
N CYS A 184 17.37 15.34 10.18
CA CYS A 184 18.46 14.70 9.45
C CYS A 184 18.70 15.31 8.06
N HIS A 185 18.08 16.47 7.75
CA HIS A 185 18.11 17.09 6.43
C HIS A 185 17.60 16.16 5.31
N PHE A 186 16.58 15.35 5.61
CA PHE A 186 15.91 14.54 4.59
C PHE A 186 14.96 15.40 3.76
N HIS A 187 15.24 15.48 2.47
CA HIS A 187 14.51 16.18 1.43
C HIS A 187 13.68 15.22 0.56
N GLY A 188 14.08 13.95 0.45
CA GLY A 188 13.31 12.95 -0.28
C GLY A 188 13.97 11.57 -0.37
N LEU A 189 13.30 10.63 -1.07
CA LEU A 189 13.75 9.23 -1.17
C LEU A 189 15.15 9.07 -1.80
N SER A 190 15.62 10.04 -2.58
CA SER A 190 16.97 10.05 -3.14
C SER A 190 18.05 10.08 -2.06
N ASP A 191 17.78 10.68 -0.89
CA ASP A 191 18.77 10.87 0.17
C ASP A 191 19.11 9.57 0.90
N PHE A 192 18.35 8.49 0.64
CA PHE A 192 18.74 7.15 1.05
C PHE A 192 19.95 6.61 0.27
N ASP A 193 20.49 7.36 -0.71
CA ASP A 193 21.77 7.09 -1.35
C ASP A 193 22.96 7.08 -0.37
N GLY A 194 22.83 7.73 0.79
CA GLY A 194 23.80 7.67 1.87
C GLY A 194 23.76 6.38 2.71
N LEU A 195 22.71 5.57 2.57
CA LEU A 195 22.58 4.29 3.29
C LEU A 195 23.27 3.15 2.56
N ASP A 196 23.81 2.18 3.28
CA ASP A 196 24.32 0.95 2.67
C ASP A 196 23.18 0.05 2.14
N LEU A 197 23.57 -1.00 1.42
CA LEU A 197 22.63 -1.94 0.80
C LEU A 197 21.74 -2.66 1.82
N GLN A 198 22.23 -2.99 3.02
CA GLN A 198 21.44 -3.73 4.01
C GLN A 198 20.31 -2.86 4.55
N ARG A 199 20.62 -1.61 4.91
CA ARG A 199 19.64 -0.63 5.39
C ARG A 199 18.59 -0.30 4.33
N ARG A 200 19.01 -0.12 3.07
CA ARG A 200 18.06 0.10 1.96
C ARG A 200 17.13 -1.08 1.73
N LYS A 201 17.65 -2.31 1.79
CA LYS A 201 16.82 -3.53 1.68
C LYS A 201 15.78 -3.59 2.78
N VAL A 202 16.14 -3.30 4.03
CA VAL A 202 15.17 -3.23 5.12
C VAL A 202 14.09 -2.19 4.85
N ILE A 203 14.45 -0.96 4.47
CA ILE A 203 13.46 0.09 4.17
C ILE A 203 12.54 -0.33 3.00
N ALA A 204 13.09 -0.93 1.95
CA ALA A 204 12.32 -1.41 0.82
C ALA A 204 11.36 -2.55 1.23
N ASP A 205 11.84 -3.51 2.01
CA ASP A 205 11.03 -4.63 2.50
C ASP A 205 9.93 -4.12 3.45
N LEU A 206 10.22 -3.13 4.31
CA LEU A 206 9.21 -2.48 5.16
C LEU A 206 8.15 -1.78 4.32
N LEU A 207 8.55 -1.04 3.27
CA LEU A 207 7.62 -0.34 2.38
C LEU A 207 6.71 -1.30 1.62
N VAL A 208 7.29 -2.35 1.01
CA VAL A 208 6.56 -3.34 0.20
C VAL A 208 5.56 -4.13 1.04
N ASN A 209 5.85 -4.35 2.32
CA ASN A 209 5.02 -5.15 3.22
C ASN A 209 4.20 -4.32 4.22
N TYR A 210 4.20 -2.99 4.10
CA TYR A 210 3.49 -2.13 5.04
C TYR A 210 1.97 -2.31 4.93
N SER A 211 1.37 -2.79 6.02
CA SER A 211 -0.08 -3.00 6.16
C SER A 211 -0.66 -2.17 7.32
N GLY A 212 0.03 -1.09 7.67
CA GLY A 212 -0.23 -0.31 8.88
C GLY A 212 0.61 -0.80 10.07
N TRP A 213 0.82 0.10 11.03
CA TRP A 213 1.37 -0.26 12.34
C TRP A 213 0.27 -0.75 13.28
#